data_AF-A0A2T5JH08-F1
#
_entry.id   AF-A0A2T5JH08-F1
#
_cell.length_a   1.000
_cell.length_b   1.000
_cell.length_c   1.000
_cell.angle_alpha   90.00
_cell.angle_beta   90.00
_cell.angle_gamma   90.00
#
_symmetry.space_group_name_H-M   'P 1'
#
loop_
_entity.id
_entity.type
_entity.pdbx_description
1 polymer ?
#
loop_
_entity_poly.entity_id
_entity_poly.type
_entity_poly.pdbx_seq_one_letter_code
_entity_poly.pdbx_strand_id
1 'polypeptide(L)'
;MRIGVFTNFCLIVTVLGLSLLIFLSSQVLDTLDEITAAERQQYRSLQLANELFQSSEDLTKMARSYVTTGDPIYERFFFEILDIR
;
A
#
# COMPACT_ATOMS: atom_id res chain seq x y z
N MET A 1 42.76 -42.35 5.64
CA MET A 1 42.24 -41.32 6.57
C MET A 1 42.35 -39.87 6.06
N ARG A 2 42.89 -39.59 4.84
CA ARG A 2 43.13 -38.22 4.34
C ARG A 2 42.01 -37.66 3.44
N ILE A 3 41.28 -38.55 2.75
CA ILE A 3 40.14 -38.22 1.87
C ILE A 3 38.89 -37.77 2.65
N GLY A 4 38.57 -38.44 3.76
CA GLY A 4 37.41 -38.06 4.59
C GLY A 4 37.53 -36.66 5.21
N VAL A 5 38.75 -36.21 5.54
CA VAL A 5 38.99 -34.86 6.07
C VAL A 5 38.73 -33.80 5.00
N PHE A 6 39.16 -34.05 3.76
CA PHE A 6 38.93 -33.14 2.63
C PHE A 6 37.44 -33.06 2.26
N THR A 7 36.74 -34.19 2.23
CA THR A 7 35.29 -34.23 2.01
C THR A 7 34.53 -33.50 3.10
N ASN A 8 34.89 -33.69 4.37
CA ASN A 8 34.24 -33.01 5.49
C ASN A 8 34.49 -31.49 5.47
N PHE A 9 35.71 -31.06 5.11
CA PHE A 9 36.03 -29.64 4.89
C PHE A 9 35.17 -29.03 3.78
N CYS A 10 35.02 -29.74 2.65
CA CYS A 10 34.18 -29.28 1.54
C CYS A 10 32.70 -29.15 1.96
N LEU A 11 32.18 -30.10 2.75
CA LEU A 11 30.82 -30.04 3.30
C LEU A 11 30.62 -28.87 4.27
N ILE A 12 31.60 -28.56 5.11
CA ILE A 12 31.52 -27.41 6.02
C ILE A 12 31.43 -26.10 5.23
N VAL A 13 32.24 -25.96 4.19
CA VAL A 13 32.23 -24.75 3.33
C VAL A 13 30.89 -24.61 2.61
N THR A 14 30.31 -25.70 2.09
CA THR A 14 29.01 -25.63 1.40
C THR A 14 27.88 -25.30 2.37
N VAL A 15 27.86 -25.89 3.58
CA VAL A 15 26.87 -25.60 4.61
C VAL A 15 26.98 -24.15 5.08
N LEU A 16 28.20 -23.63 5.28
CA LEU A 16 28.42 -22.23 5.64
C LEU A 16 27.92 -21.29 4.53
N GLY A 17 28.22 -21.60 3.26
CA GLY A 17 27.71 -20.84 2.11
C GLY A 17 26.18 -20.81 2.06
N LEU A 18 25.52 -21.95 2.25
CA LEU A 18 24.05 -22.03 2.30
C LEU A 18 23.47 -21.26 3.49
N SER A 19 24.10 -21.34 4.66
CA SER A 19 23.65 -20.59 5.85
C SER A 19 23.73 -19.08 5.65
N LEU A 20 24.77 -18.60 4.96
CA LEU A 20 24.93 -17.19 4.62
C LEU A 20 23.85 -16.74 3.63
N LEU A 21 23.53 -17.55 2.62
CA LEU A 21 22.46 -17.25 1.67
C LEU A 21 21.09 -17.16 2.35
N ILE A 22 20.79 -18.09 3.27
CA ILE A 22 19.54 -18.07 4.04
C ILE A 22 19.46 -16.81 4.90
N PHE A 23 20.57 -16.44 5.57
CA PHE A 23 20.63 -15.24 6.41
C PHE A 23 20.45 -13.94 5.61
N LEU A 24 21.05 -13.85 4.42
CA LEU A 24 20.84 -12.70 3.53
C LEU A 24 19.40 -12.64 3.02
N SER A 25 18.83 -13.80 2.67
CA SER A 25 17.44 -13.89 2.23
C SER A 25 16.46 -13.42 3.31
N SER A 26 16.64 -13.81 4.58
CA SER A 26 15.73 -13.38 5.66
C SER A 26 15.72 -11.87 5.85
N GLN A 27 16.88 -11.20 5.76
CA GLN A 27 16.92 -9.74 5.92
C GLN A 27 16.22 -8.98 4.78
N VAL A 28 16.17 -9.57 3.58
CA VAL A 28 15.41 -8.98 2.46
C VAL A 28 13.90 -9.07 2.72
N LEU A 29 13.40 -10.14 3.33
CA LEU A 29 11.98 -10.25 3.64
C LEU A 29 11.53 -9.19 4.65
N ASP A 30 12.31 -8.95 5.71
CA ASP A 30 11.95 -7.98 6.75
C ASP A 30 11.86 -6.55 6.18
N THR A 31 12.80 -6.19 5.30
CA THR A 31 12.79 -4.88 4.62
C THR A 31 11.63 -4.72 3.64
N LEU A 32 11.21 -5.80 2.98
CA LEU A 32 10.05 -5.78 2.08
C LEU A 32 8.74 -5.55 2.84
N ASP A 33 8.60 -6.07 4.05
CA ASP A 33 7.39 -5.88 4.86
C ASP A 33 7.25 -4.42 5.31
N GLU A 34 8.34 -3.78 5.73
CA GLU A 34 8.34 -2.36 6.09
C GLU A 34 7.99 -1.46 4.89
N ILE A 35 8.63 -1.71 3.74
CA ILE A 35 8.34 -0.98 2.50
C ILE A 35 6.89 -1.20 2.08
N THR A 36 6.40 -2.44 2.11
CA THR A 36 5.03 -2.75 1.73
C THR A 36 4.02 -2.11 2.68
N ALA A 37 4.32 -2.03 3.98
CA ALA A 37 3.49 -1.33 4.94
C ALA A 37 3.42 0.18 4.68
N ALA A 38 4.56 0.81 4.39
CA ALA A 38 4.65 2.22 4.05
C ALA A 38 3.88 2.54 2.74
N GLU A 39 4.07 1.72 1.70
CA GLU A 39 3.35 1.83 0.42
C GLU A 39 1.83 1.68 0.61
N ARG A 40 1.39 0.68 1.39
CA ARG A 40 -0.04 0.50 1.71
C ARG A 40 -0.62 1.71 2.43
N GLN A 41 0.13 2.29 3.37
CA GLN A 41 -0.31 3.47 4.10
C GLN A 41 -0.39 4.70 3.19
N GLN A 42 0.60 4.90 2.33
CA GLN A 42 0.59 5.99 1.35
C GLN A 42 -0.59 5.82 0.39
N TYR A 43 -0.79 4.63 -0.17
CA TYR A 43 -1.88 4.31 -1.07
C TYR A 43 -3.24 4.59 -0.44
N ARG A 44 -3.47 4.14 0.81
CA ARG A 44 -4.71 4.42 1.55
C ARG A 44 -4.92 5.92 1.77
N SER A 45 -3.86 6.64 2.09
CA SER A 45 -3.94 8.09 2.32
C SER A 45 -4.30 8.83 1.03
N LEU A 46 -3.70 8.45 -0.10
CA LEU A 46 -4.01 9.01 -1.41
C LEU A 46 -5.43 8.67 -1.86
N GLN A 47 -5.88 7.44 -1.64
CA GLN A 47 -7.26 7.03 -1.94
C GLN A 47 -8.27 7.89 -1.17
N LEU A 48 -8.08 8.03 0.15
CA LEU A 48 -8.98 8.84 0.98
C LEU A 48 -8.97 10.31 0.56
N ALA A 49 -7.80 10.86 0.21
CA ALA A 49 -7.68 12.22 -0.29
C ALA A 49 -8.43 12.40 -1.61
N ASN A 50 -8.34 11.42 -2.52
CA ASN A 50 -9.05 11.44 -3.80
C ASN A 50 -10.56 11.34 -3.62
N GLU A 51 -11.05 10.45 -2.74
CA GLU A 51 -12.47 10.33 -2.41
C GLU A 51 -13.01 11.64 -1.82
N LEU A 52 -12.26 12.28 -0.93
CA LEU A 52 -12.62 13.59 -0.37
C LEU A 52 -12.66 14.68 -1.44
N PHE A 53 -11.66 14.72 -2.32
CA PHE A 53 -11.59 15.69 -3.40
C PHE A 53 -12.79 15.54 -4.35
N GLN A 54 -13.09 14.29 -4.75
CA GLN A 54 -14.22 13.98 -5.63
C GLN A 54 -15.55 14.39 -5.01
N SER A 55 -15.78 14.05 -3.73
CA SER A 55 -16.99 14.46 -3.01
C SER A 55 -17.12 15.99 -2.95
N SER A 56 -16.03 16.71 -2.71
CA SER A 56 -16.04 18.18 -2.71
C SER A 56 -16.38 18.77 -4.09
N GLU A 57 -15.89 18.15 -5.17
CA GLU A 57 -16.21 18.56 -6.53
C GLU A 57 -17.69 18.31 -6.84
N ASP A 58 -18.22 17.15 -6.46
CA ASP A 58 -19.62 16.80 -6.64
C ASP A 58 -20.54 17.76 -5.86
N LEU A 59 -20.20 18.07 -4.61
CA LEU A 59 -20.90 19.09 -3.80
C LEU A 59 -20.89 20.46 -4.50
N THR A 60 -19.73 20.90 -4.99
CA THR A 60 -19.59 22.18 -5.71
C THR A 60 -20.43 22.20 -6.97
N LYS A 61 -20.49 21.08 -7.70
CA LYS A 61 -21.30 20.92 -8.90
C LYS A 61 -22.79 20.99 -8.59
N MET A 62 -23.27 20.29 -7.55
CA MET A 62 -24.68 20.33 -7.16
C MET A 62 -25.10 21.73 -6.72
N ALA A 63 -24.29 22.41 -5.90
CA ALA A 63 -24.55 23.78 -5.49
C ALA A 63 -24.62 24.74 -6.69
N ARG A 64 -23.67 24.63 -7.62
CA ARG A 64 -23.66 25.44 -8.86
C ARG A 64 -24.89 25.16 -9.72
N SER A 65 -25.27 23.90 -9.88
CA SER A 65 -26.46 23.50 -10.64
C SER A 65 -27.72 24.10 -10.03
N TYR A 66 -27.90 24.01 -8.71
CA TYR A 66 -29.02 24.62 -8.00
C TYR A 66 -29.10 26.14 -8.24
N VAL A 67 -27.99 26.86 -8.09
CA VAL A 67 -27.95 28.32 -8.31
C VAL A 67 -28.29 28.68 -9.76
N THR A 68 -27.90 27.85 -10.73
CA THR A 68 -28.10 28.14 -12.16
C THR A 68 -29.50 27.79 -12.64
N THR A 69 -30.08 26.70 -12.17
CA THR A 69 -31.38 26.19 -12.64
C THR A 69 -32.54 26.56 -11.73
N GLY A 70 -32.28 26.78 -10.43
CA GLY A 70 -33.30 26.91 -9.39
C GLY A 70 -34.03 25.61 -9.05
N ASP A 71 -33.61 24.47 -9.60
CA ASP A 71 -34.29 23.18 -9.40
C ASP A 71 -33.89 22.57 -8.04
N PRO A 72 -34.83 22.37 -7.10
CA PRO A 72 -34.57 21.83 -5.76
C PRO A 72 -34.01 20.40 -5.76
N ILE A 73 -34.05 19.68 -6.88
CA ILE A 73 -33.44 18.36 -6.97
C ILE A 73 -31.92 18.40 -6.68
N TYR A 74 -31.24 19.46 -7.10
CA TYR A 74 -29.79 19.61 -6.90
C TYR A 74 -29.45 19.93 -5.44
N GLU A 75 -30.31 20.66 -4.73
CA GLU A 75 -30.18 20.87 -3.29
C GLU A 75 -30.33 19.55 -2.54
N ARG A 76 -31.31 18.72 -2.91
CA ARG A 76 -31.47 17.38 -2.33
C ARG A 76 -30.24 16.51 -2.55
N PHE A 77 -29.68 16.49 -3.76
CA PHE A 77 -28.46 15.73 -4.06
C PHE A 77 -27.24 16.24 -3.29
N PHE A 78 -27.14 17.55 -3.07
CA PHE A 78 -26.08 18.11 -2.24
C PHE A 78 -26.13 17.54 -0.81
N PHE A 79 -27.33 17.54 -0.19
CA PHE A 79 -27.50 16.99 1.15
C PHE A 79 -27.35 15.47 1.20
N GLU A 80 -27.75 14.76 0.15
CA GLU A 80 -27.54 13.31 0.05
C GLU A 80 -26.04 12.97 0.02
N ILE A 81 -25.24 13.71 -0.75
CA ILE A 81 -23.78 13.53 -0.77
C ILE A 81 -23.15 13.87 0.59
N LEU A 82 -23.66 14.91 1.26
CA LEU A 82 -23.18 15.30 2.59
C LEU A 82 -23.47 14.23 3.65
N ASP A 83 -24.61 13.54 3.55
CA ASP A 83 -25.05 12.52 4.52
C ASP A 83 -24.32 11.18 4.37
N ILE A 84 -23.56 10.97 3.29
CA ILE A 84 -22.71 9.77 3.09
C ILE A 84 -21.60 9.68 4.16
N ARG A 85 -21.35 10.74 4.94
CA ARG A 85 -20.17 10.83 5.78
C ARG A 85 -20.37 11.47 7.15
#